data_AF-A0A931URE8-F1
#
_entry.id   AF-A0A931URE8-F1
#
_cell.length_a   1.000
_cell.length_b   1.000
_cell.length_c   1.000
_cell.angle_alpha   90.00
_cell.angle_beta   90.00
_cell.angle_gamma   90.00
#
_symmetry.space_group_name_H-M   'P 1'
#
loop_
_entity.id
_entity.type
_entity.pdbx_description
1 polymer ?
#
loop_
_entity_poly.entity_id
_entity_poly.type
_entity_poly.pdbx_seq_one_letter_code
_entity_poly.pdbx_strand_id
1 'polypeptide(L)'
;NITGKFNILRSGAEGAGPRGVAVAEGISATINLLMQKGDARILANPKLVARSGHSADFLAGGEIPVVVVGQYVSRVEWKRYGIMLAITPEVRPPQAVSTQIRVEVSTLDRANAVQGIPGILTRRVATAVLLRPGQTVILSGLLSHEASKDVDKVPLLGQIPVLGELFKSRHFQNRLTELAIFVTPALIVDEDPASQRTLTEMRERYDRAGETLKFHLMD
;
A
#
# COMPACT_ATOMS: atom_id res chain seq x y z
N ASN A 1 23.21 -5.60 9.33
CA ASN A 1 23.81 -4.44 8.65
C ASN A 1 23.72 -4.60 7.14
N ILE A 2 22.69 -4.05 6.52
CA ILE A 2 22.72 -3.76 5.08
C ILE A 2 22.17 -2.34 4.92
N THR A 3 23.09 -1.39 4.74
CA THR A 3 22.82 -0.03 4.28
C THR A 3 22.68 -0.11 2.77
N GLY A 4 21.45 -0.08 2.27
CA GLY A 4 21.19 0.12 0.85
C GLY A 4 21.38 1.59 0.49
N LYS A 5 22.60 1.99 0.11
CA LYS A 5 22.82 3.26 -0.59
C LYS A 5 22.22 3.12 -1.99
N PHE A 6 21.12 3.81 -2.27
CA PHE A 6 20.56 3.92 -3.62
C PHE A 6 21.48 4.81 -4.46
N ASN A 7 22.33 4.20 -5.28
CA ASN A 7 23.12 4.90 -6.28
C ASN A 7 22.48 4.65 -7.65
N ILE A 8 21.77 5.66 -8.16
CA ILE A 8 21.13 5.59 -9.48
C ILE A 8 22.24 5.84 -10.51
N LEU A 9 22.84 4.76 -11.02
CA LEU A 9 23.81 4.86 -12.10
C LEU A 9 23.09 5.27 -13.40
N ARG A 10 23.39 6.49 -13.85
CA ARG A 10 23.07 6.97 -15.20
C ARG A 10 23.85 6.16 -16.23
N SER A 11 23.15 5.42 -17.08
CA SER A 11 23.67 5.08 -18.42
C SER A 11 23.25 6.21 -19.36
N GLY A 12 24.23 6.87 -19.97
CA GLY A 12 24.04 8.09 -20.74
C GLY A 12 23.31 7.88 -22.08
N ALA A 13 22.60 8.92 -22.48
CA ALA A 13 22.51 9.38 -23.86
C ALA A 13 22.29 10.90 -23.81
N GLU A 14 23.21 11.64 -24.41
CA GLU A 14 23.16 13.10 -24.59
C GLU A 14 21.94 13.51 -25.43
N GLY A 15 21.33 14.64 -25.07
CA GLY A 15 20.25 15.26 -25.83
C GLY A 15 19.57 16.35 -24.99
N ALA A 16 19.94 17.61 -25.24
CA ALA A 16 19.46 18.76 -24.49
C ALA A 16 17.96 19.05 -24.73
N GLY A 17 17.16 18.96 -23.67
CA GLY A 17 15.73 19.33 -23.59
C GLY A 17 15.26 19.41 -22.13
N PRO A 18 14.14 20.09 -21.81
CA PRO A 18 13.80 20.46 -20.43
C PRO A 18 13.57 19.23 -19.55
N ARG A 19 14.32 19.20 -18.44
CA ARG A 19 14.48 18.07 -17.50
C ARG A 19 13.17 17.68 -16.81
N GLY A 20 12.55 16.61 -17.28
CA GLY A 20 11.66 15.75 -16.49
C GLY A 20 12.39 14.45 -16.17
N VAL A 21 12.51 14.07 -14.89
CA VAL A 21 13.06 12.78 -14.50
C VAL A 21 12.02 11.70 -14.86
N ALA A 22 12.25 10.94 -15.93
CA ALA A 22 11.45 9.78 -16.29
C ALA A 22 11.96 8.56 -15.50
N VAL A 23 11.14 8.03 -14.57
CA VAL A 23 11.51 7.01 -13.56
C VAL A 23 10.81 5.66 -13.80
N ALA A 24 10.10 5.48 -14.92
CA ALA A 24 9.10 4.40 -15.03
C ALA A 24 9.67 2.98 -15.28
N GLU A 25 10.71 2.82 -16.11
CA GLU A 25 11.10 1.48 -16.60
C GLU A 25 11.95 0.67 -15.61
N GLY A 26 12.91 1.31 -14.92
CA GLY A 26 13.79 0.61 -13.97
C GLY A 26 13.11 0.16 -12.68
N ILE A 27 12.04 0.87 -12.27
CA ILE A 27 11.28 0.53 -11.05
C ILE A 27 10.50 -0.76 -11.24
N SER A 28 9.80 -0.92 -12.37
CA SER A 28 8.95 -2.08 -12.63
C SER A 28 9.74 -3.39 -12.67
N ALA A 29 10.92 -3.40 -13.31
CA ALA A 29 11.79 -4.58 -13.36
C ALA A 29 12.33 -4.97 -11.98
N THR A 30 12.70 -3.97 -11.17
CA THR A 30 13.21 -4.19 -9.80
C THR A 30 12.12 -4.72 -8.88
N ILE A 31 10.91 -4.15 -8.94
CA ILE A 31 9.75 -4.63 -8.17
C ILE A 31 9.42 -6.08 -8.53
N ASN A 32 9.42 -6.44 -9.83
CA ASN A 32 9.16 -7.81 -10.27
C ASN A 32 10.18 -8.81 -9.71
N LEU A 33 11.46 -8.44 -9.66
CA LEU A 33 12.52 -9.27 -9.12
C LEU A 33 12.41 -9.43 -7.59
N LEU A 34 12.00 -8.38 -6.87
CA LEU A 34 11.70 -8.44 -5.43
C LEU A 34 10.47 -9.30 -5.14
N MET A 35 9.44 -9.24 -6.00
CA MET A 35 8.27 -10.12 -5.88
C MET A 35 8.64 -11.60 -6.11
N GLN A 36 9.50 -11.91 -7.08
CA GLN A 36 9.96 -13.28 -7.33
C GLN A 36 10.76 -13.87 -6.17
N LYS A 37 11.51 -13.02 -5.44
CA LYS A 37 12.26 -13.43 -4.24
C LYS A 37 11.40 -13.49 -2.97
N GLY A 38 10.15 -13.03 -3.02
CA GLY A 38 9.24 -12.96 -1.87
C GLY A 38 9.46 -11.74 -0.96
N ASP A 39 10.35 -10.83 -1.33
CA ASP A 39 10.72 -9.63 -0.56
C ASP A 39 9.72 -8.48 -0.72
N ALA A 40 8.86 -8.55 -1.74
CA ALA A 40 7.82 -7.57 -2.00
C ALA A 40 6.48 -8.25 -2.29
N ARG A 41 5.38 -7.66 -1.83
CA ARG A 41 4.02 -8.13 -2.10
C ARG A 41 3.11 -6.95 -2.44
N ILE A 42 2.35 -7.08 -3.53
CA ILE A 42 1.27 -6.14 -3.85
C ILE A 42 0.13 -6.37 -2.86
N LEU A 43 -0.18 -5.35 -2.06
CA LEU A 43 -1.29 -5.40 -1.10
C LEU A 43 -2.63 -5.09 -1.77
N ALA A 44 -2.63 -4.16 -2.73
CA ALA A 44 -3.84 -3.67 -3.38
C ALA A 44 -3.54 -2.96 -4.70
N ASN A 45 -4.47 -3.03 -5.66
CA ASN A 45 -4.46 -2.21 -6.89
C ASN A 45 -5.88 -1.66 -7.19
N PRO A 46 -6.36 -0.71 -6.37
CA PRO A 46 -7.68 -0.11 -6.58
C PRO A 46 -7.66 0.81 -7.81
N LYS A 47 -8.74 0.76 -8.60
CA LYS A 47 -8.99 1.69 -9.71
C LYS A 47 -10.28 2.44 -9.41
N LEU A 48 -10.25 3.76 -9.52
CA LEU A 48 -11.41 4.61 -9.24
C LEU A 48 -11.53 5.66 -10.34
N VAL A 49 -12.75 5.86 -10.82
CA VAL A 49 -13.09 6.85 -11.85
C VAL A 49 -13.92 7.93 -11.19
N ALA A 50 -13.56 9.19 -11.43
CA ALA A 50 -14.25 10.34 -10.86
C ALA A 50 -14.32 11.46 -11.90
N ARG A 51 -15.38 12.27 -11.80
CA ARG A 51 -15.53 13.47 -12.61
C ARG A 51 -14.60 14.57 -12.09
N SER A 52 -14.09 15.42 -12.98
CA SER A 52 -13.31 16.60 -12.59
C SER A 52 -14.08 17.46 -11.57
N GLY A 53 -13.41 17.84 -10.48
CA GLY A 53 -13.94 18.62 -9.36
C GLY A 53 -14.79 17.84 -8.36
N HIS A 54 -15.04 16.54 -8.58
CA HIS A 54 -15.93 15.75 -7.71
C HIS A 54 -15.16 14.67 -6.96
N SER A 55 -15.50 14.50 -5.68
CA SER A 55 -14.94 13.43 -4.87
C SER A 55 -15.50 12.08 -5.30
N ALA A 56 -14.66 11.06 -5.29
CA ALA A 56 -15.06 9.66 -5.34
C ALA A 56 -14.37 8.89 -4.22
N ASP A 57 -15.10 7.96 -3.61
CA ASP A 57 -14.61 7.08 -2.56
C ASP A 57 -14.80 5.61 -2.92
N PHE A 58 -13.89 4.78 -2.43
CA PHE A 58 -13.88 3.34 -2.61
C PHE A 58 -13.46 2.70 -1.29
N LEU A 59 -14.22 1.68 -0.86
CA LEU A 59 -13.92 0.83 0.27
C LEU A 59 -13.98 -0.63 -0.19
N ALA A 60 -12.89 -1.36 -0.01
CA ALA A 60 -12.86 -2.82 -0.13
C ALA A 60 -12.37 -3.43 1.18
N GLY A 61 -13.27 -4.05 1.93
CA GLY A 61 -12.97 -4.61 3.23
C GLY A 61 -14.22 -4.92 4.03
N GLY A 62 -14.16 -4.75 5.34
CA GLY A 62 -15.27 -5.05 6.23
C GLY A 62 -15.35 -4.08 7.41
N GLU A 63 -16.28 -4.37 8.32
CA GLU A 63 -16.45 -3.62 9.56
C GLU A 63 -16.34 -4.58 10.74
N ILE A 64 -15.73 -4.12 11.83
CA ILE A 64 -15.71 -4.85 13.11
C ILE A 64 -16.50 -4.04 14.16
N PRO A 65 -17.32 -4.71 14.99
CA PRO A 65 -18.02 -4.06 16.07
C PRO A 65 -17.08 -3.84 17.25
N VAL A 66 -16.94 -2.60 17.70
CA VAL A 66 -16.18 -2.22 18.90
C VAL A 66 -17.17 -1.77 19.96
N VAL A 67 -17.19 -2.47 21.10
CA VAL A 67 -18.07 -2.10 22.22
C VAL A 67 -17.40 -1.00 23.03
N VAL A 68 -17.97 0.19 22.99
CA VAL A 68 -17.58 1.32 23.83
C VAL A 68 -18.41 1.28 25.11
N VAL A 69 -17.77 0.88 26.21
CA VAL A 69 -18.42 0.80 27.53
C VAL A 69 -18.42 2.20 28.15
N GLY A 70 -19.58 2.83 28.24
CA GLY A 70 -19.79 4.06 29.01
C GLY A 70 -20.20 3.75 30.45
N GLN A 71 -20.20 4.79 31.30
CA GLN A 71 -20.49 4.67 32.73
C GLN A 71 -21.92 4.19 33.04
N TYR A 72 -22.87 4.42 32.14
CA TYR A 72 -24.29 4.06 32.29
C TYR A 72 -24.86 3.26 31.11
N VAL A 73 -24.25 3.34 29.93
CA VAL A 73 -24.72 2.68 28.70
C VAL A 73 -23.51 2.22 27.88
N SER A 74 -23.56 1.00 27.36
CA SER A 74 -22.64 0.51 26.33
C SER A 74 -23.19 0.79 24.93
N ARG A 75 -22.32 1.25 24.03
CA ARG A 75 -22.65 1.47 22.61
C ARG A 75 -21.73 0.63 21.73
N VAL A 76 -22.27 0.06 20.66
CA VAL A 76 -21.48 -0.59 19.62
C VAL A 76 -21.11 0.46 18.55
N GLU A 77 -19.82 0.61 18.27
CA GLU A 77 -19.28 1.42 17.18
C GLU A 77 -18.66 0.51 16.12
N TRP A 78 -19.07 0.68 14.86
CA TRP A 78 -18.52 -0.10 13.75
C TRP A 78 -17.27 0.57 13.19
N LYS A 79 -16.12 -0.13 13.26
CA LYS A 79 -14.85 0.34 12.69
C LYS A 79 -14.58 -0.38 11.37
N ARG A 80 -14.44 0.39 10.30
CA ARG A 80 -14.06 -0.10 8.97
C ARG A 80 -12.59 -0.51 8.93
N TYR A 81 -12.30 -1.56 8.19
CA TYR A 81 -10.95 -1.97 7.83
C TYR A 81 -10.90 -2.45 6.37
N GLY A 82 -9.69 -2.50 5.80
CA GLY A 82 -9.44 -2.89 4.42
C GLY A 82 -8.75 -1.79 3.63
N ILE A 83 -9.07 -1.67 2.35
CA ILE A 83 -8.49 -0.67 1.45
C ILE A 83 -9.50 0.43 1.24
N MET A 84 -9.16 1.65 1.65
CA MET A 84 -9.95 2.85 1.38
C MET A 84 -9.17 3.79 0.47
N LEU A 85 -9.81 4.24 -0.59
CA LEU A 85 -9.27 5.21 -1.51
C LEU A 85 -10.32 6.31 -1.70
N ALA A 86 -9.95 7.55 -1.40
CA ALA A 86 -10.74 8.72 -1.73
C ALA A 86 -9.90 9.66 -2.59
N ILE A 87 -10.48 10.10 -3.71
CA ILE A 87 -9.84 11.00 -4.65
C ILE A 87 -10.76 12.17 -4.99
N THR A 88 -10.15 13.35 -5.19
CA THR A 88 -10.82 14.50 -5.78
C THR A 88 -9.93 15.03 -6.90
N PRO A 89 -10.11 14.57 -8.16
CA PRO A 89 -9.32 15.02 -9.28
C PRO A 89 -9.86 16.35 -9.84
N GLU A 90 -8.98 17.17 -10.38
CA GLU A 90 -9.29 18.42 -11.07
C GLU A 90 -8.36 18.57 -12.28
N VAL A 91 -8.95 18.71 -13.46
CA VAL A 91 -8.18 18.93 -14.70
C VAL A 91 -7.76 20.39 -14.79
N ARG A 92 -6.45 20.63 -14.91
CA ARG A 92 -5.86 21.97 -15.08
C ARG A 92 -5.17 22.12 -16.44
N PRO A 93 -5.29 23.28 -17.12
CA PRO A 93 -4.55 23.57 -18.34
C PRO A 93 -3.01 23.61 -18.10
N PRO A 94 -2.18 23.28 -19.11
CA PRO A 94 -2.55 22.84 -20.46
C PRO A 94 -2.87 21.33 -20.58
N GLN A 95 -2.51 20.48 -19.61
CA GLN A 95 -2.76 19.02 -19.62
C GLN A 95 -2.28 18.37 -18.31
N ALA A 96 -2.66 18.94 -17.16
CA ALA A 96 -2.29 18.40 -15.86
C ALA A 96 -3.54 17.99 -15.07
N VAL A 97 -3.39 16.97 -14.22
CA VAL A 97 -4.42 16.52 -13.31
C VAL A 97 -3.91 16.81 -11.90
N SER A 98 -4.56 17.76 -11.23
CA SER A 98 -4.41 17.97 -9.79
C SER A 98 -5.28 16.94 -9.09
N THR A 99 -4.80 16.24 -8.08
CA THR A 99 -5.62 15.26 -7.36
C THR A 99 -5.30 15.29 -5.88
N GLN A 100 -6.33 15.53 -5.07
CA GLN A 100 -6.27 15.25 -3.65
C GLN A 100 -6.53 13.76 -3.45
N ILE A 101 -5.61 13.08 -2.78
CA ILE A 101 -5.62 11.62 -2.64
C ILE A 101 -5.51 11.29 -1.17
N ARG A 102 -6.43 10.45 -0.70
CA ARG A 102 -6.39 9.82 0.61
C ARG A 102 -6.45 8.31 0.43
N VAL A 103 -5.37 7.64 0.77
CA VAL A 103 -5.28 6.18 0.73
C VAL A 103 -5.11 5.67 2.16
N GLU A 104 -5.87 4.65 2.51
CA GLU A 104 -5.74 3.92 3.75
C GLU A 104 -5.74 2.41 3.46
N VAL A 105 -4.78 1.71 4.04
CA VAL A 105 -4.70 0.25 3.99
C VAL A 105 -4.65 -0.24 5.42
N SER A 106 -5.66 -1.01 5.81
CA SER A 106 -5.78 -1.58 7.13
C SER A 106 -6.03 -3.08 7.11
N THR A 107 -5.43 -3.77 8.08
CA THR A 107 -5.54 -5.22 8.26
C THR A 107 -5.89 -5.53 9.70
N LEU A 108 -6.64 -6.61 9.92
CA LEU A 108 -6.93 -7.09 11.27
C LEU A 108 -5.66 -7.66 11.90
N ASP A 109 -5.37 -7.20 13.11
CA ASP A 109 -4.29 -7.67 13.94
C ASP A 109 -4.84 -8.52 15.08
N ARG A 110 -4.81 -9.84 14.90
CA ARG A 110 -5.28 -10.80 15.91
C ARG A 110 -4.31 -10.96 17.07
N ALA A 111 -3.03 -10.58 16.91
CA ALA A 111 -2.04 -10.69 17.98
C ALA A 111 -2.33 -9.66 19.09
N ASN A 112 -2.86 -8.50 18.72
CA ASN A 112 -3.28 -7.43 19.63
C ASN A 112 -4.79 -7.43 19.88
N ALA A 113 -5.43 -8.60 19.92
CA ALA A 113 -6.87 -8.72 20.15
C ALA A 113 -7.25 -8.49 21.62
N VAL A 114 -8.33 -7.74 21.86
CA VAL A 114 -8.91 -7.49 23.18
C VAL A 114 -10.32 -8.06 23.20
N GLN A 115 -10.60 -8.97 24.14
CA GLN A 115 -11.92 -9.61 24.29
C GLN A 115 -12.43 -10.25 22.99
N GLY A 116 -11.53 -10.83 22.18
CA GLY A 116 -11.86 -11.45 20.89
C GLY A 116 -12.01 -10.48 19.72
N ILE A 117 -11.95 -9.16 19.96
CA ILE A 117 -11.95 -8.14 18.91
C ILE A 117 -10.49 -7.87 18.48
N PRO A 118 -10.12 -8.12 17.22
CA PRO A 118 -8.77 -7.86 16.73
C PRO A 118 -8.46 -6.36 16.71
N GLY A 119 -7.19 -6.00 16.92
CA GLY A 119 -6.72 -4.65 16.62
C GLY A 119 -6.80 -4.35 15.12
N ILE A 120 -6.63 -3.08 14.75
CA ILE A 120 -6.56 -2.64 13.35
C ILE A 120 -5.20 -2.01 13.10
N LEU A 121 -4.39 -2.65 12.25
CA LEU A 121 -3.12 -2.09 11.80
C LEU A 121 -3.37 -1.23 10.56
N THR A 122 -3.31 0.09 10.71
CA THR A 122 -3.62 1.06 9.65
C THR A 122 -2.38 1.74 9.11
N ARG A 123 -2.30 1.86 7.79
CA ARG A 123 -1.32 2.68 7.06
C ARG A 123 -2.08 3.70 6.22
N ARG A 124 -1.77 4.99 6.36
CA ARG A 124 -2.53 6.07 5.70
C ARG A 124 -1.60 7.10 5.08
N VAL A 125 -1.97 7.58 3.89
CA VAL A 125 -1.35 8.71 3.21
C VAL A 125 -2.44 9.68 2.76
N ALA A 126 -2.24 10.97 3.00
CA ALA A 126 -3.09 12.04 2.51
C ALA A 126 -2.21 13.11 1.88
N THR A 127 -2.38 13.37 0.59
CA THR A 127 -1.53 14.31 -0.16
C THR A 127 -2.28 14.89 -1.36
N ALA A 128 -1.74 15.95 -1.94
CA ALA A 128 -2.21 16.51 -3.19
C ALA A 128 -1.06 16.48 -4.21
N VAL A 129 -1.31 15.96 -5.40
CA VAL A 129 -0.30 15.83 -6.46
C VAL A 129 -0.77 16.50 -7.74
N LEU A 130 0.18 16.99 -8.51
CA LEU A 130 -0.05 17.52 -9.85
C LEU A 130 0.76 16.67 -10.83
N LEU A 131 0.07 15.92 -11.68
CA LEU A 131 0.69 14.94 -12.58
C LEU A 131 0.11 15.09 -13.97
N ARG A 132 0.89 14.73 -15.00
CA ARG A 132 0.34 14.58 -16.35
C ARG A 132 -0.38 13.22 -16.46
N PRO A 133 -1.41 13.08 -17.32
CA PRO A 133 -1.99 11.78 -17.61
C PRO A 133 -0.90 10.75 -17.99
N GLY A 134 -0.98 9.55 -17.41
CA GLY A 134 0.00 8.47 -17.60
C GLY A 134 1.29 8.58 -16.78
N GLN A 135 1.52 9.70 -16.08
CA GLN A 135 2.70 9.86 -15.21
C GLN A 135 2.48 9.20 -13.85
N THR A 136 3.35 8.26 -13.48
CA THR A 136 3.33 7.62 -12.15
C THR A 136 4.21 8.39 -11.16
N VAL A 137 3.71 8.57 -9.93
CA VAL A 137 4.48 9.09 -8.79
C VAL A 137 4.36 8.17 -7.59
N ILE A 138 5.39 8.17 -6.74
CA ILE A 138 5.39 7.51 -5.43
C ILE A 138 4.95 8.54 -4.38
N LEU A 139 3.86 8.28 -3.66
CA LEU A 139 3.31 9.21 -2.67
C LEU A 139 3.97 9.11 -1.30
N SER A 140 4.49 7.94 -0.94
CA SER A 140 5.14 7.69 0.35
C SER A 140 5.97 6.41 0.30
N GLY A 141 7.10 6.40 1.03
CA GLY A 141 7.88 5.23 1.42
C GLY A 141 8.00 5.23 2.94
N LEU A 142 7.19 4.43 3.63
CA LEU A 142 7.22 4.33 5.10
C LEU A 142 8.11 3.16 5.51
N LEU A 143 9.30 3.44 6.06
CA LEU A 143 10.18 2.43 6.65
C LEU A 143 9.69 2.07 8.06
N SER A 144 9.13 0.88 8.25
CA SER A 144 8.86 0.31 9.57
C SER A 144 10.02 -0.60 9.97
N HIS A 145 10.67 -0.29 11.09
CA HIS A 145 11.76 -1.07 11.66
C HIS A 145 11.32 -1.69 12.99
N GLU A 146 11.20 -3.01 13.02
CA GLU A 146 10.91 -3.78 14.23
C GLU A 146 12.18 -4.58 14.57
N ALA A 147 12.83 -4.22 15.68
CA ALA A 147 13.99 -4.94 16.21
C ALA A 147 13.63 -5.54 17.57
N SER A 148 13.48 -6.86 17.65
CA SER A 148 13.40 -7.59 18.91
C SER A 148 14.75 -8.27 19.20
N LYS A 149 15.20 -8.17 20.45
CA LYS A 149 16.39 -8.85 20.95
C LYS A 149 15.99 -9.68 22.18
N ASP A 150 15.77 -10.96 21.94
CA ASP A 150 15.48 -11.92 22.99
C ASP A 150 16.78 -12.67 23.35
N VAL A 151 17.07 -12.74 24.65
CA VAL A 151 18.25 -13.42 25.18
C VAL A 151 17.79 -14.44 26.20
N ASP A 152 17.70 -15.69 25.77
CA ASP A 152 17.44 -16.82 26.65
C ASP A 152 18.76 -17.25 27.31
N LYS A 153 18.78 -17.30 28.65
CA LYS A 153 19.94 -17.73 29.43
C LYS A 153 19.54 -18.77 30.46
N VAL A 154 20.35 -19.82 30.60
CA VAL A 154 20.21 -20.78 31.70
C VAL A 154 20.61 -20.09 33.02
N PRO A 155 19.78 -20.14 34.09
CA PRO A 155 20.15 -19.59 35.40
C PRO A 155 21.47 -20.19 35.92
N LEU A 156 22.26 -19.40 36.66
CA LEU A 156 23.65 -19.70 37.10
C LEU A 156 24.70 -19.81 35.97
N LEU A 157 24.50 -20.69 34.98
CA LEU A 157 25.52 -20.98 33.95
C LEU A 157 25.75 -19.83 32.96
N GLY A 158 24.70 -19.05 32.66
CA GLY A 158 24.80 -17.90 31.76
C GLY A 158 25.55 -16.68 32.33
N GLN A 159 26.00 -16.72 33.59
CA GLN A 159 26.70 -15.61 34.25
C GLN A 159 28.22 -15.85 34.40
N ILE A 160 28.70 -17.06 34.05
CA ILE A 160 30.12 -17.41 34.19
C ILE A 160 30.95 -16.59 33.17
N PRO A 161 31.99 -15.85 33.62
CA PRO A 161 32.92 -15.19 32.71
C PRO A 161 33.57 -16.21 31.77
N VAL A 162 33.77 -15.86 30.49
CA VAL A 162 34.36 -16.74 29.44
C VAL A 162 33.44 -17.89 28.97
N LEU A 163 32.79 -18.65 29.86
CA LEU A 163 31.99 -19.83 29.50
C LEU A 163 30.49 -19.56 29.29
N GLY A 164 29.96 -18.45 29.83
CA GLY A 164 28.53 -18.16 29.81
C GLY A 164 27.92 -17.85 28.44
N GLU A 165 28.72 -17.68 27.38
CA GLU A 165 28.23 -17.42 26.02
C GLU A 165 27.73 -18.70 25.33
N LEU A 166 28.28 -19.87 25.68
CA LEU A 166 27.81 -21.18 25.18
C LEU A 166 26.43 -21.57 25.73
N PHE A 167 26.01 -20.92 26.82
CA PHE A 167 24.75 -21.16 27.53
C PHE A 167 23.75 -20.00 27.37
N LYS A 168 23.99 -19.10 26.41
CA LYS A 168 23.08 -18.03 26.00
C LYS A 168 22.61 -18.32 24.57
N SER A 169 21.30 -18.37 24.35
CA SER A 169 20.74 -18.25 23.01
C SER A 169 20.37 -16.79 22.78
N ARG A 170 20.73 -16.25 21.63
CA ARG A 170 20.37 -14.88 21.22
C ARG A 170 19.53 -14.96 19.97
N HIS A 171 18.28 -14.55 20.07
CA HIS A 171 17.42 -14.37 18.90
C HIS A 171 17.34 -12.89 18.56
N PHE A 172 17.91 -12.54 17.40
CA PHE A 172 17.78 -11.22 16.80
C PHE A 172 16.74 -11.29 15.70
N GLN A 173 15.59 -10.66 15.89
CA GLN A 173 14.60 -10.50 14.83
C GLN A 173 14.59 -9.04 14.37
N ASN A 174 14.93 -8.82 13.09
CA ASN A 174 14.98 -7.51 12.48
C ASN A 174 14.05 -7.48 11.27
N ARG A 175 12.83 -6.94 11.43
CA ARG A 175 11.85 -6.85 10.36
C ARG A 175 11.78 -5.41 9.84
N LEU A 176 12.18 -5.21 8.59
CA LEU A 176 12.02 -3.96 7.86
C LEU A 176 10.86 -4.12 6.89
N THR A 177 9.79 -3.34 7.06
CA THR A 177 8.64 -3.34 6.14
C THR A 177 8.49 -1.95 5.54
N GLU A 178 8.60 -1.84 4.22
CA GLU A 178 8.41 -0.59 3.49
C GLU A 178 7.08 -0.60 2.71
N LEU A 179 6.22 0.38 2.95
CA LEU A 179 5.01 0.57 2.15
C LEU A 179 5.26 1.67 1.10
N ALA A 180 5.16 1.29 -0.17
CA ALA A 180 5.17 2.21 -1.30
C ALA A 180 3.78 2.32 -1.94
N ILE A 181 3.28 3.54 -2.10
CA ILE A 181 2.00 3.82 -2.78
C ILE A 181 2.29 4.52 -4.09
N PHE A 182 1.90 3.89 -5.20
CA PHE A 182 2.03 4.41 -6.55
C PHE A 182 0.70 4.94 -7.04
N VAL A 183 0.72 6.10 -7.70
CA VAL A 183 -0.47 6.67 -8.33
C VAL A 183 -0.15 7.07 -9.76
N THR A 184 -1.05 6.69 -10.66
CA THR A 184 -1.03 7.05 -12.07
C THR A 184 -2.40 7.61 -12.44
N PRO A 185 -2.55 8.91 -12.71
CA PRO A 185 -3.80 9.45 -13.19
C PRO A 185 -3.98 9.11 -14.67
N ALA A 186 -5.20 8.79 -15.05
CA ALA A 186 -5.63 8.66 -16.44
C ALA A 186 -6.76 9.65 -16.69
N LEU A 187 -6.69 10.37 -17.82
CA LEU A 187 -7.78 11.21 -18.30
C LEU A 187 -8.60 10.37 -19.27
N ILE A 188 -9.89 10.23 -19.02
CA ILE A 188 -10.83 9.52 -19.90
C ILE A 188 -11.64 10.59 -20.62
N VAL A 189 -11.55 10.62 -21.95
CA VAL A 189 -12.31 11.54 -22.83
C VAL A 189 -13.10 10.68 -23.82
N ASP A 190 -14.41 10.92 -23.93
CA ASP A 190 -15.33 10.03 -24.68
C ASP A 190 -14.94 9.83 -26.17
N GLU A 191 -14.29 10.83 -26.76
CA GLU A 191 -13.91 10.85 -28.18
C GLU A 191 -12.51 10.26 -28.47
N ASP A 192 -11.76 9.84 -27.44
CA ASP A 192 -10.40 9.32 -27.60
C ASP A 192 -10.38 7.77 -27.73
N PRO A 193 -9.78 7.20 -28.80
CA PRO A 193 -9.65 5.75 -28.97
C PRO A 193 -8.98 5.03 -27.78
N ALA A 194 -8.04 5.68 -27.07
CA ALA A 194 -7.40 5.08 -25.90
C ALA A 194 -8.34 5.04 -24.67
N SER A 195 -9.17 6.06 -24.53
CA SER A 195 -10.25 6.10 -23.54
C SER A 195 -11.31 5.02 -23.80
N GLN A 196 -11.68 4.78 -25.07
CA GLN A 196 -12.59 3.70 -25.43
C GLN A 196 -12.03 2.32 -25.08
N ARG A 197 -10.74 2.05 -25.38
CA ARG A 197 -10.08 0.79 -24.96
C ARG A 197 -10.12 0.60 -23.45
N THR A 198 -9.82 1.65 -22.70
CA THR A 198 -9.84 1.62 -21.23
C THR A 198 -11.24 1.29 -20.70
N LEU A 199 -12.27 1.91 -21.28
CA LEU A 199 -13.67 1.65 -20.93
C LEU A 199 -14.11 0.22 -21.29
N THR A 200 -13.70 -0.28 -22.46
CA THR A 200 -13.96 -1.66 -22.89
C THR A 200 -13.29 -2.67 -21.96
N GLU A 201 -12.00 -2.48 -21.64
CA GLU A 201 -11.26 -3.33 -20.71
C GLU A 201 -11.89 -3.34 -19.31
N MET A 202 -12.32 -2.17 -18.83
CA MET A 202 -13.05 -2.06 -17.57
C MET A 202 -14.34 -2.87 -17.63
N ARG A 203 -15.14 -2.70 -18.69
CA ARG A 203 -16.40 -3.41 -18.89
C ARG A 203 -16.21 -4.92 -18.94
N GLU A 204 -15.28 -5.42 -19.76
CA GLU A 204 -14.97 -6.85 -19.84
C GLU A 204 -14.49 -7.44 -18.52
N ARG A 205 -13.75 -6.65 -17.72
CA ARG A 205 -13.33 -7.07 -16.39
C ARG A 205 -14.51 -7.19 -15.43
N TYR A 206 -15.48 -6.27 -15.50
CA TYR A 206 -16.71 -6.34 -14.71
C TYR A 206 -17.58 -7.52 -15.14
N ASP A 207 -17.73 -7.76 -16.44
CA ASP A 207 -18.51 -8.88 -16.97
C ASP A 207 -17.93 -10.23 -16.52
N ARG A 208 -16.60 -10.40 -16.61
CA ARG A 208 -15.91 -11.61 -16.10
C ARG A 208 -16.01 -11.79 -14.59
N ALA A 209 -15.93 -10.70 -13.83
CA ALA A 209 -16.13 -10.75 -12.38
C ALA A 209 -17.56 -11.18 -12.03
N GLY A 210 -18.55 -10.68 -12.78
CA GLY A 210 -19.96 -11.07 -12.65
C GLY A 210 -20.21 -12.55 -12.97
N GLU A 211 -19.58 -13.08 -14.02
CA GLU A 211 -19.68 -14.51 -14.36
C GLU A 211 -19.04 -15.42 -13.29
N THR A 212 -17.88 -15.02 -12.75
CA THR A 212 -17.20 -15.78 -11.69
C THR A 212 -18.01 -15.82 -10.39
N LEU A 213 -18.74 -14.75 -10.08
CA LEU A 213 -19.66 -14.66 -8.94
C LEU A 213 -20.91 -15.52 -9.14
N LYS A 214 -21.45 -15.58 -10.37
CA LYS A 214 -22.58 -16.48 -10.69
C LYS A 214 -22.22 -17.96 -10.54
N PHE A 215 -21.00 -18.34 -10.92
CA PHE A 215 -20.53 -19.72 -10.82
C PHE A 215 -20.45 -20.20 -9.35
N HIS A 216 -19.99 -19.34 -8.43
CA HIS A 216 -19.89 -19.68 -7.00
C HIS A 216 -21.21 -19.64 -6.22
N LEU A 217 -22.31 -19.17 -6.82
CA LEU A 217 -23.64 -19.15 -6.19
C LEU A 217 -24.51 -20.35 -6.60
N MET A 218 -24.02 -21.18 -7.51
CA MET A 218 -24.74 -22.32 -8.09
C MET A 218 -24.23 -23.68 -7.59
N ASP A 219 -23.20 -23.67 -6.73
CA ASP A 219 -22.65 -24.82 -5.98
C ASP A 219 -22.97 -24.68 -4.49
#